data_AF-A0A1Y3QP17-F1
#
_entry.id   AF-A0A1Y3QP17-F1
#
_cell.length_a   1.000
_cell.length_b   1.000
_cell.length_c   1.000
_cell.angle_alpha   90.00
_cell.angle_beta   90.00
_cell.angle_gamma   90.00
#
_symmetry.space_group_name_H-M   'P 1'
#
loop_
_entity.id
_entity.type
_entity.pdbx_description
1 polymer ?
#
loop_
_entity_poly.entity_id
_entity_poly.type
_entity_poly.pdbx_seq_one_letter_code
_entity_poly.pdbx_strand_id
1 'polypeptide(L)'
;MSDRWARRRALDQRVAEIVFGLHTKWVKRKRYGQPDDLASPRLWVSDGVTRWLCPDYSWDLHAAGFVLQKMIELGFSVTIENGLADGHLVWLVRFSERNGDYLVTVTDTELPAAICEAAVAAMKYRKVALA
;
A
#
# COMPACT_ATOMS: atom_id res chain seq x y z
N MET A 1 5.42 -12.34 -17.31
CA MET A 1 5.02 -11.80 -16.00
C MET A 1 5.32 -10.32 -16.00
N SER A 2 4.31 -9.54 -16.34
CA SER A 2 4.40 -8.16 -16.84
C SER A 2 4.43 -7.12 -15.72
N ASP A 3 4.94 -5.93 -16.02
CA ASP A 3 5.21 -4.79 -15.14
C ASP A 3 4.20 -4.53 -14.00
N ARG A 4 2.93 -4.91 -14.16
CA ARG A 4 1.89 -4.83 -13.12
C ARG A 4 2.29 -5.54 -11.83
N TRP A 5 2.82 -6.76 -11.91
CA TRP A 5 3.19 -7.54 -10.71
C TRP A 5 4.35 -6.88 -9.95
N ALA A 6 5.39 -6.46 -10.67
CA ALA A 6 6.54 -5.77 -10.10
C ALA A 6 6.15 -4.42 -9.47
N ARG A 7 5.30 -3.63 -10.15
CA ARG A 7 4.79 -2.35 -9.64
C ARG A 7 4.00 -2.52 -8.34
N ARG A 8 3.09 -3.48 -8.26
CA ARG A 8 2.29 -3.73 -7.05
C ARG A 8 3.13 -4.19 -5.87
N ARG A 9 4.08 -5.08 -6.12
CA ARG A 9 5.02 -5.55 -5.09
C ARG A 9 5.91 -4.42 -4.56
N ALA A 10 6.31 -3.48 -5.41
CA ALA A 10 6.98 -2.26 -4.98
C ALA A 10 6.05 -1.34 -4.15
N LEU A 11 4.75 -1.30 -4.46
CA LEU A 11 3.76 -0.58 -3.65
C LEU A 11 3.59 -1.21 -2.26
N ASP A 12 3.47 -2.53 -2.16
CA ASP A 12 3.40 -3.25 -0.88
C ASP A 12 4.63 -2.96 0.00
N GLN A 13 5.82 -2.93 -0.61
CA GLN A 13 7.06 -2.53 0.08
C GLN A 13 6.97 -1.10 0.62
N ARG A 14 6.53 -0.15 -0.20
CA ARG A 14 6.38 1.24 0.20
C ARG A 14 5.37 1.41 1.32
N VAL A 15 4.27 0.66 1.31
CA VAL A 15 3.28 0.67 2.39
C VAL A 15 3.93 0.20 3.70
N ALA A 16 4.63 -0.94 3.68
CA ALA A 16 5.31 -1.46 4.86
C ALA A 16 6.33 -0.45 5.42
N GLU A 17 7.14 0.17 4.56
CA GLU A 17 8.20 1.10 4.99
C GLU A 17 7.65 2.46 5.45
N ILE A 18 6.72 3.04 4.68
CA ILE A 18 6.32 4.44 4.86
C ILE A 18 5.11 4.57 5.79
N VAL A 19 4.14 3.66 5.70
CA VAL A 19 2.92 3.72 6.51
C VAL A 19 3.14 3.03 7.86
N PHE A 20 3.74 1.85 7.85
CA PHE A 20 3.95 1.05 9.07
C PHE A 20 5.34 1.22 9.70
N GLY A 21 6.30 1.86 9.02
CA GLY A 21 7.65 2.05 9.56
C GLY A 21 8.48 0.76 9.67
N LEU A 22 8.15 -0.27 8.88
CA LEU A 22 8.79 -1.58 8.94
C LEU A 22 10.04 -1.65 8.05
N HIS A 23 11.02 -2.44 8.45
CA HIS A 23 12.17 -2.78 7.62
C HIS A 23 11.79 -3.86 6.60
N THR A 24 12.16 -3.68 5.33
CA THR A 24 11.87 -4.66 4.30
C THR A 24 13.13 -5.31 3.73
N LYS A 25 13.00 -6.55 3.25
CA LYS A 25 14.05 -7.25 2.52
C LYS A 25 13.46 -8.20 1.48
N TRP A 26 13.84 -8.02 0.23
CA TRP A 26 13.57 -9.00 -0.82
C TRP A 26 14.44 -10.23 -0.65
N VAL A 27 13.81 -11.40 -0.60
CA VAL A 27 14.51 -12.69 -0.49
C VAL A 27 14.25 -13.50 -1.75
N LYS A 28 15.33 -13.78 -2.50
CA LYS A 28 15.32 -14.76 -3.59
C LYS A 28 15.07 -16.14 -2.99
N ARG A 29 14.08 -16.89 -3.48
CA ARG A 29 13.89 -18.30 -3.07
C ARG A 29 15.04 -19.15 -3.63
N LYS A 30 15.61 -20.06 -2.82
CA LYS A 30 16.41 -21.19 -3.32
C LYS A 30 15.44 -22.20 -3.94
N ARG A 31 15.69 -22.60 -5.19
CA ARG A 31 14.82 -23.54 -5.93
C ARG A 31 15.05 -24.97 -5.43
N TYR A 32 14.02 -25.61 -4.87
CA TYR A 32 13.84 -27.05 -4.93
C TYR A 32 12.39 -27.32 -5.38
N GLY A 33 12.23 -27.75 -6.64
CA GLY A 33 11.07 -28.49 -7.14
C GLY A 33 9.68 -27.83 -7.16
N GLN A 34 9.53 -26.50 -7.30
CA GLN A 34 8.19 -25.88 -7.45
C GLN A 34 7.99 -25.23 -8.83
N PRO A 35 6.75 -25.29 -9.39
CA PRO A 35 6.41 -24.74 -10.70
C PRO A 35 6.56 -23.21 -10.74
N ASP A 36 6.90 -22.68 -11.93
CA ASP A 36 7.51 -21.36 -12.15
C ASP A 36 6.67 -20.15 -11.68
N ASP A 37 5.35 -20.28 -11.49
CA ASP A 37 4.49 -19.20 -11.00
C ASP A 37 4.73 -18.86 -9.50
N LEU A 38 5.44 -19.73 -8.77
CA LEU A 38 5.85 -19.54 -7.37
C LEU A 38 7.32 -19.08 -7.21
N ALA A 39 8.00 -18.78 -8.32
CA ALA A 39 9.40 -18.34 -8.33
C ALA A 39 9.61 -16.85 -7.97
N SER A 40 8.52 -16.12 -7.76
CA SER A 40 8.50 -14.72 -7.40
C SER A 40 9.20 -14.43 -6.07
N PRO A 41 10.12 -13.43 -6.00
CA PRO A 41 10.81 -13.08 -4.77
C PRO A 41 9.80 -12.67 -3.68
N ARG A 42 10.02 -13.17 -2.46
CA ARG A 42 9.16 -12.85 -1.32
C ARG A 42 9.71 -11.63 -0.58
N LEU A 43 8.82 -10.69 -0.30
CA LEU A 43 9.13 -9.56 0.55
C LEU A 43 8.96 -9.97 2.01
N TRP A 44 10.03 -9.89 2.78
CA TRP A 44 9.99 -10.01 4.22
C TRP A 44 9.93 -8.62 4.85
N VAL A 45 9.16 -8.50 5.91
CA VAL A 45 9.05 -7.30 6.76
C VAL A 45 9.50 -7.63 8.18
N SER A 46 9.94 -6.61 8.91
CA SER A 46 10.33 -6.72 10.31
C SER A 46 10.14 -5.41 11.06
N ASP A 47 9.71 -5.50 12.31
CA ASP A 47 9.67 -4.40 13.29
C ASP A 47 10.96 -4.29 14.13
N GLY A 48 12.00 -5.05 13.77
CA GLY A 48 13.26 -5.15 14.51
C GLY A 48 13.33 -6.32 15.50
N VAL A 49 12.18 -6.94 15.85
CA VAL A 49 12.11 -8.09 16.74
C VAL A 49 11.66 -9.33 15.98
N THR A 50 10.51 -9.23 15.33
CA THR A 50 9.90 -10.33 14.59
C THR A 50 10.07 -10.09 13.10
N ARG A 51 10.14 -11.18 12.33
CA ARG A 51 10.20 -11.12 10.87
C ARG A 51 9.10 -12.01 10.30
N TRP A 52 8.30 -11.47 9.39
CA TRP A 52 7.20 -12.16 8.72
C TRP A 52 7.09 -11.77 7.25
N LEU A 53 6.26 -12.49 6.50
CA LEU A 53 6.01 -12.17 5.10
C LEU A 53 5.18 -10.90 5.00
N CYS A 54 5.55 -10.00 4.10
CA CYS A 54 4.76 -8.81 3.82
C CYS A 54 3.35 -9.22 3.38
N PRO A 55 2.30 -8.68 4.02
CA PRO A 55 0.94 -8.80 3.51
C PRO A 55 0.83 -8.22 2.10
N ASP A 56 -0.08 -8.76 1.30
CA ASP A 56 -0.35 -8.28 -0.05
C ASP A 56 -1.32 -7.07 -0.03
N TYR A 57 -0.89 -5.98 0.61
CA TYR A 57 -1.71 -4.79 0.88
C TYR A 57 -2.43 -4.25 -0.37
N SER A 58 -1.76 -4.23 -1.52
CA SER A 58 -2.29 -3.68 -2.77
C SER A 58 -3.12 -4.66 -3.62
N TRP A 59 -3.29 -5.90 -3.16
CA TRP A 59 -4.05 -6.95 -3.86
C TRP A 59 -5.25 -7.41 -3.05
N ASP A 60 -5.08 -7.53 -1.74
CA ASP A 60 -6.09 -8.05 -0.83
C ASP A 60 -6.77 -6.91 -0.07
N LEU A 61 -8.10 -6.86 -0.16
CA LEU A 61 -8.88 -5.80 0.47
C LEU A 61 -8.81 -5.87 2.01
N HIS A 62 -8.71 -7.06 2.58
CA HIS A 62 -8.58 -7.20 4.03
C HIS A 62 -7.23 -6.66 4.51
N ALA A 63 -6.15 -6.97 3.79
CA ALA A 63 -4.83 -6.40 4.01
C ALA A 63 -4.82 -4.87 3.87
N ALA A 64 -5.48 -4.34 2.83
CA ALA A 64 -5.69 -2.89 2.66
C ALA A 64 -6.48 -2.27 3.83
N GLY A 65 -7.39 -3.01 4.45
CA GLY A 65 -8.10 -2.61 5.66
C GLY A 65 -7.18 -2.26 6.83
N PHE A 66 -6.08 -3.02 7.02
CA PHE A 66 -5.07 -2.65 8.03
C PHE A 66 -4.37 -1.33 7.71
N VAL A 67 -4.19 -1.00 6.43
CA VAL A 67 -3.64 0.30 6.00
C VAL A 67 -4.59 1.42 6.40
N LEU A 68 -5.89 1.27 6.12
CA LEU A 68 -6.92 2.25 6.50
C LEU A 68 -6.94 2.47 8.02
N GLN A 69 -7.00 1.37 8.78
CA GLN A 69 -6.98 1.44 10.24
C GLN A 69 -5.73 2.17 10.73
N LYS A 70 -4.56 1.85 10.16
CA LYS A 70 -3.31 2.52 10.55
C LYS A 70 -3.34 4.01 10.26
N MET A 71 -3.85 4.42 9.10
CA MET A 71 -3.98 5.84 8.76
C MET A 71 -4.92 6.58 9.73
N ILE A 72 -6.03 5.95 10.15
CA ILE A 72 -6.94 6.51 11.14
C ILE A 72 -6.26 6.66 12.51
N GLU A 73 -5.52 5.64 12.96
CA GLU A 73 -4.71 5.72 14.19
C GLU A 73 -3.68 6.85 14.15
N LEU A 74 -3.16 7.16 12.96
CA LEU A 74 -2.21 8.24 12.74
C LEU A 74 -2.87 9.63 12.68
N GLY A 75 -4.19 9.72 12.81
CA GLY A 75 -4.96 10.97 12.85
C GLY A 75 -5.58 11.39 11.52
N PHE A 76 -5.52 10.55 10.49
CA PHE A 76 -6.16 10.85 9.21
C PHE A 76 -7.65 10.51 9.22
N SER A 77 -8.45 11.37 8.60
CA SER A 77 -9.81 11.06 8.16
C SER A 77 -9.77 10.52 6.74
N VAL A 78 -10.54 9.46 6.46
CA VAL A 78 -10.59 8.83 5.13
C VAL A 78 -11.96 8.97 4.50
N THR A 79 -11.97 9.25 3.19
CA THR A 79 -13.18 9.22 2.35
C THR A 79 -12.89 8.34 1.15
N ILE A 80 -13.81 7.43 0.84
CA ILE A 80 -13.70 6.52 -0.29
C ILE A 80 -14.97 6.67 -1.12
N GLU A 81 -14.81 7.07 -2.36
CA GLU A 81 -15.88 7.19 -3.34
C GLU A 81 -15.55 6.32 -4.56
N ASN A 82 -16.55 6.02 -5.38
CA ASN A 82 -16.33 5.41 -6.67
C ASN A 82 -17.07 6.19 -7.76
N GLY A 83 -16.60 6.04 -8.99
CA GLY A 83 -17.18 6.67 -10.15
C GLY A 83 -16.83 5.91 -11.42
N LEU A 84 -17.29 6.43 -12.55
CA LEU A 84 -16.96 5.92 -13.87
C LEU A 84 -16.07 6.94 -14.58
N ALA A 85 -14.91 6.50 -15.06
CA ALA A 85 -14.02 7.28 -15.92
C ALA A 85 -13.72 6.45 -17.17
N ASP A 86 -13.99 7.01 -18.35
CA ASP A 86 -13.81 6.33 -19.64
C ASP A 86 -14.44 4.93 -19.72
N GLY A 87 -15.60 4.75 -19.07
CA GLY A 87 -16.32 3.47 -19.03
C GLY A 87 -15.77 2.45 -18.02
N HIS A 88 -14.76 2.80 -17.24
CA HIS A 88 -14.18 1.95 -16.19
C HIS A 88 -14.56 2.44 -14.79
N LEU A 89 -14.85 1.50 -13.89
CA LEU A 89 -15.01 1.79 -12.46
C LEU A 89 -13.67 2.27 -11.91
N VAL A 90 -13.67 3.44 -11.28
CA VAL A 90 -12.51 4.02 -10.61
C VAL A 90 -12.85 4.33 -9.16
N TRP A 91 -11.88 4.13 -8.28
CA TRP A 91 -11.98 4.41 -6.86
C TRP A 91 -11.24 5.68 -6.52
N LEU A 92 -11.92 6.61 -5.87
CA LEU A 92 -11.37 7.85 -5.38
C LEU A 92 -11.12 7.71 -3.88
N VAL A 93 -9.85 7.57 -3.48
CA VAL A 93 -9.49 7.49 -2.05
C VAL A 93 -8.84 8.78 -1.60
N ARG A 94 -9.36 9.33 -0.51
CA ARG A 94 -8.93 10.59 0.06
C ARG A 94 -8.53 10.44 1.53
N PHE A 95 -7.32 10.89 1.86
CA PHE A 95 -6.87 11.07 3.24
C PHE A 95 -6.72 12.55 3.54
N SER A 96 -7.21 12.96 4.72
CA SER A 96 -7.11 14.33 5.22
C SER A 96 -6.75 14.36 6.70
N GLU A 97 -6.04 15.39 7.15
CA GLU A 97 -5.83 15.64 8.59
C GLU A 97 -6.87 16.61 9.12
N ARG A 98 -7.13 16.56 10.44
CA ARG A 98 -8.23 17.28 11.11
C ARG A 98 -8.19 18.80 10.94
N ASN A 99 -7.03 19.37 10.59
CA ASN A 99 -6.84 20.81 10.39
C ASN A 99 -7.02 21.25 8.92
N GLY A 100 -7.28 20.32 7.99
CA GLY A 100 -7.51 20.62 6.56
C GLY A 100 -6.24 20.84 5.73
N ASP A 101 -5.06 20.78 6.35
CA ASP A 101 -3.77 21.09 5.70
C ASP A 101 -3.34 20.07 4.64
N TYR A 102 -4.03 18.92 4.58
CA TYR A 102 -3.62 17.81 3.74
C TYR A 102 -4.77 17.16 3.00
N LEU A 103 -4.62 17.05 1.68
CA LEU A 103 -5.54 16.34 0.80
C LEU A 103 -4.76 15.57 -0.26
N VAL A 104 -4.85 14.24 -0.22
CA VAL A 104 -4.45 13.40 -1.37
C VAL A 104 -5.67 12.74 -1.95
N THR A 105 -5.67 12.63 -3.28
CA THR A 105 -6.72 11.97 -4.04
C THR A 105 -6.04 11.08 -5.06
N VAL A 106 -6.32 9.78 -5.02
CA VAL A 106 -5.80 8.79 -5.97
C VAL A 106 -6.96 8.10 -6.66
N THR A 107 -6.79 7.83 -7.95
CA THR A 107 -7.72 7.08 -8.80
C THR A 107 -7.06 5.78 -9.25
N ASP A 108 -7.63 4.63 -8.88
CA ASP A 108 -7.25 3.31 -9.41
C ASP A 108 -8.51 2.51 -9.74
N THR A 109 -8.41 1.56 -10.66
CA THR A 109 -9.50 0.63 -10.98
C THR A 109 -9.68 -0.44 -9.91
N GLU A 110 -8.69 -0.62 -9.03
CA GLU A 110 -8.74 -1.53 -7.89
C GLU A 110 -8.62 -0.81 -6.55
N LEU A 111 -9.65 -0.97 -5.72
CA LEU A 111 -9.73 -0.33 -4.41
C LEU A 111 -8.51 -0.59 -3.49
N PRO A 112 -7.98 -1.83 -3.34
CA PRO A 112 -6.82 -2.07 -2.47
C PRO A 112 -5.58 -1.26 -2.90
N ALA A 113 -5.35 -1.14 -4.20
CA ALA A 113 -4.26 -0.36 -4.75
C ALA A 113 -4.46 1.14 -4.52
N ALA A 114 -5.66 1.67 -4.80
CA ALA A 114 -6.00 3.07 -4.54
C ALA A 114 -5.77 3.46 -3.07
N ILE A 115 -6.18 2.60 -2.12
CA ILE A 115 -5.94 2.79 -0.69
C ILE A 115 -4.46 2.90 -0.39
N CYS A 116 -3.67 1.94 -0.86
CA CYS A 116 -2.24 1.86 -0.61
C CYS A 116 -1.48 3.05 -1.21
N GLU A 117 -1.80 3.44 -2.45
CA GLU A 117 -1.19 4.58 -3.11
C GLU A 117 -1.52 5.89 -2.40
N ALA A 118 -2.79 6.10 -2.04
CA ALA A 118 -3.23 7.28 -1.31
C ALA A 118 -2.57 7.36 0.07
N ALA A 119 -2.44 6.24 0.80
CA ALA A 119 -1.83 6.20 2.13
C ALA A 119 -0.33 6.53 2.08
N VAL A 120 0.40 5.96 1.10
CA VAL A 120 1.82 6.25 0.93
C VAL A 120 2.04 7.71 0.54
N ALA A 121 1.22 8.25 -0.36
CA ALA A 121 1.27 9.67 -0.70
C ALA A 121 0.98 10.53 0.54
N ALA A 122 -0.06 10.20 1.30
CA ALA A 122 -0.42 10.84 2.56
C ALA A 122 0.74 10.99 3.53
N MET A 123 1.41 9.88 3.81
CA MET A 123 2.53 9.85 4.73
C MET A 123 3.78 10.58 4.23
N LYS A 124 4.02 10.60 2.90
CA LYS A 124 5.18 11.31 2.32
C LYS A 124 5.05 12.82 2.48
N TYR A 125 3.88 13.37 2.17
CA TYR A 125 3.67 14.81 2.19
C TYR A 125 3.34 15.36 3.58
N ARG A 126 2.86 14.53 4.52
CA ARG A 126 2.74 14.88 5.95
C ARG A 126 4.05 15.45 6.51
N LYS A 127 5.20 14.88 6.12
CA LYS A 127 6.53 15.34 6.56
C LYS A 127 6.92 16.72 6.03
N VAL A 128 6.27 17.19 4.96
CA VAL A 128 6.51 18.51 4.37
C VAL A 128 5.64 19.57 5.05
N ALA A 129 4.41 19.23 5.44
CA ALA A 129 3.49 20.16 6.08
C ALA A 129 3.84 20.49 7.55
N LEU A 130 4.60 19.62 8.23
CA LEU A 130 5.02 19.80 9.62
C LEU A 130 6.41 20.45 9.80
N ALA A 131 7.07 20.83 8.70
CA ALA A 131 8.37 21.50 8.68
C ALA A 131 8.19 23.00 8.39
#